data_AF-A0A356QEB7-F1
#
_entry.id   AF-A0A356QEB7-F1
#
_cell.length_a   1.000
_cell.length_b   1.000
_cell.length_c   1.000
_cell.angle_alpha   90.00
_cell.angle_beta   90.00
_cell.angle_gamma   90.00
#
_symmetry.space_group_name_H-M   'P 1'
#
loop_
_entity.id
_entity.type
_entity.pdbx_description
1 polymer ?
#
loop_
_entity_poly.entity_id
_entity_poly.type
_entity_poly.pdbx_seq_one_letter_code
_entity_poly.pdbx_strand_id
1 'polypeptide(L)'
;VPTLTIKAMGRGSYQRTRLTKYGFPRGFLMRQKQVHGFQTGDMVRAIVPTGKKAGTHTGRVAIRKTGSFNIQAEYGAVQGISHKYCTFIQRSDGYGYYVTLFSNLTGEAGRAVA
;
A
#
# COMPACT_ATOMS: atom_id res chain seq x y z
N VAL A 1 -10.05 3.75 25.60
CA VAL A 1 -8.57 3.65 25.52
C VAL A 1 -8.20 3.44 24.06
N PRO A 2 -7.38 4.26 23.39
CA PRO A 2 -7.04 4.04 21.98
C PRO A 2 -6.51 2.61 21.78
N THR A 3 -7.03 1.89 20.78
CA THR A 3 -6.67 0.50 20.51
C THR A 3 -5.83 0.40 19.23
N LEU A 4 -4.82 -0.46 19.26
CA LEU A 4 -4.03 -0.79 18.08
C LEU A 4 -4.63 -2.03 17.41
N THR A 5 -5.23 -1.82 16.24
CA THR A 5 -5.77 -2.92 15.43
C THR A 5 -4.68 -3.43 14.48
N ILE A 6 -4.45 -4.75 14.49
CA ILE A 6 -3.47 -5.42 13.64
C ILE A 6 -4.20 -6.31 12.64
N LYS A 7 -3.86 -6.19 11.36
CA LYS A 7 -4.40 -7.03 10.28
C LYS A 7 -3.29 -7.79 9.57
N ALA A 8 -3.47 -9.08 9.35
CA ALA A 8 -2.57 -9.86 8.49
C ALA A 8 -2.76 -9.47 7.02
N MET A 9 -1.67 -9.08 6.35
CA MET A 9 -1.65 -8.55 4.98
C MET A 9 -0.79 -9.39 4.01
N GLY A 10 0.04 -10.30 4.54
CA GLY A 10 0.93 -11.16 3.75
C GLY A 10 2.22 -10.46 3.28
N ARG A 11 3.19 -11.25 2.77
CA ARG A 11 4.54 -10.79 2.39
C ARG A 11 4.86 -10.89 0.89
N GLY A 12 3.84 -11.06 0.06
CA GLY A 12 3.96 -11.29 -1.38
C GLY A 12 3.93 -12.78 -1.77
N SER A 13 3.95 -13.05 -3.07
CA SER A 13 3.92 -14.42 -3.61
C SER A 13 5.34 -14.99 -3.77
N TYR A 14 5.52 -16.27 -3.44
CA TYR A 14 6.75 -17.00 -3.73
C TYR A 14 6.90 -17.28 -5.23
N GLN A 15 5.78 -17.43 -5.95
CA GLN A 15 5.78 -17.68 -7.38
C GLN A 15 6.11 -16.39 -8.15
N ARG A 16 7.26 -16.40 -8.84
CA ARG A 16 7.78 -15.26 -9.59
C ARG A 16 7.32 -15.21 -11.04
N THR A 17 7.06 -16.37 -11.62
CA THR A 17 6.61 -16.51 -13.02
C THR A 17 5.11 -16.69 -13.02
N ARG A 18 4.39 -15.74 -13.60
CA ARG A 18 2.96 -15.88 -13.86
C ARG A 18 2.77 -16.82 -15.03
N LEU A 19 1.91 -17.81 -14.85
CA LEU A 19 1.57 -18.80 -15.87
C LEU A 19 0.22 -18.45 -16.53
N THR A 20 -0.02 -18.95 -17.74
CA THR A 20 -1.36 -18.98 -18.34
C THR A 20 -2.20 -20.07 -17.69
N LYS A 21 -3.51 -20.12 -18.02
CA LYS A 21 -4.41 -21.20 -17.59
C LYS A 21 -3.87 -22.61 -17.95
N TYR A 22 -3.05 -22.71 -18.99
CA TYR A 22 -2.46 -23.96 -19.48
C TYR A 22 -1.02 -24.19 -19.01
N GLY A 23 -0.51 -23.38 -18.07
CA GLY A 23 0.83 -23.58 -17.49
C GLY A 23 1.99 -22.94 -18.26
N PHE A 24 1.74 -22.23 -19.37
CA PHE A 24 2.80 -21.56 -20.12
C PHE A 24 3.24 -20.25 -19.44
N PRO A 25 4.55 -19.89 -19.40
CA PRO A 25 5.02 -18.62 -18.86
C PRO A 25 4.42 -17.41 -19.59
N ARG A 26 3.87 -16.44 -18.85
CA ARG A 26 3.29 -15.19 -19.38
C ARG A 26 4.01 -13.93 -18.91
N GLY A 27 4.59 -13.93 -17.71
CA GLY A 27 5.25 -12.75 -17.18
C GLY A 27 6.16 -13.05 -15.99
N PHE A 28 7.26 -12.30 -15.90
CA PHE A 28 8.27 -12.48 -14.87
C PHE A 28 8.26 -11.31 -13.89
N LEU A 29 8.08 -11.61 -12.61
CA LEU A 29 8.25 -10.64 -11.54
C LEU A 29 9.74 -10.32 -11.33
N MET A 30 10.01 -9.12 -10.80
CA MET A 30 11.37 -8.59 -10.60
C MET A 30 12.22 -9.51 -9.72
N ARG A 31 13.49 -9.73 -10.09
CA ARG A 31 14.47 -10.53 -9.31
C ARG A 31 14.74 -9.94 -7.93
N GLN A 32 14.96 -8.63 -7.90
CA GLN A 32 15.21 -7.89 -6.68
C GLN A 32 13.90 -7.61 -5.96
N LYS A 33 13.87 -7.92 -4.66
CA LYS A 33 12.71 -7.66 -3.79
C LYS A 33 12.57 -6.16 -3.48
N GLN A 34 13.71 -5.46 -3.42
CA GLN A 34 13.79 -4.05 -3.10
C GLN A 34 14.30 -3.24 -4.29
N VAL A 35 13.80 -2.01 -4.42
CA VAL A 35 14.24 -1.00 -5.39
C VAL A 35 14.34 0.34 -4.67
N HIS A 36 15.49 0.99 -4.74
CA HIS A 36 15.78 2.23 -4.00
C HIS A 36 15.51 2.13 -2.48
N GLY A 37 15.70 0.95 -1.88
CA GLY A 37 15.45 0.70 -0.47
C GLY A 37 13.99 0.41 -0.08
N PHE A 38 13.06 0.47 -1.04
CA PHE A 38 11.64 0.16 -0.84
C PHE A 38 11.29 -1.23 -1.38
N GLN A 39 10.29 -1.89 -0.82
CA GLN A 39 9.68 -3.12 -1.34
C GLN A 39 8.15 -3.00 -1.39
N THR A 40 7.51 -3.83 -2.21
CA THR A 40 6.05 -3.87 -2.30
C THR A 40 5.45 -4.25 -0.93
N GLY A 41 4.48 -3.46 -0.50
CA GLY A 41 3.80 -3.60 0.77
C GLY A 41 4.34 -2.71 1.89
N ASP A 42 5.46 -2.00 1.70
CA ASP A 42 5.91 -0.99 2.67
C ASP A 42 4.87 0.12 2.82
N MET A 43 4.67 0.60 4.05
CA MET A 43 3.86 1.79 4.32
C MET A 43 4.74 3.03 4.10
N VAL A 44 4.29 3.92 3.24
CA VAL A 44 5.02 5.15 2.91
C VAL A 44 4.12 6.37 3.02
N ARG A 45 4.74 7.51 3.27
CA ARG A 45 4.14 8.83 3.06
C ARG A 45 4.88 9.51 1.93
N ALA A 46 4.17 9.78 0.84
CA ALA A 46 4.69 10.55 -0.27
C ALA A 46 4.20 11.99 -0.21
N ILE A 47 5.14 12.94 -0.24
CA ILE A 47 4.84 14.38 -0.30
C ILE A 47 5.26 14.86 -1.69
N VAL A 48 4.28 15.06 -2.55
CA VAL A 48 4.51 15.45 -3.94
C VAL A 48 4.34 16.97 -4.05
N PRO A 49 5.39 17.72 -4.43
CA PRO A 49 5.36 19.18 -4.35
C PRO A 49 4.50 19.83 -5.43
N THR A 50 4.46 19.27 -6.64
CA THR A 50 3.83 19.90 -7.81
C THR A 50 3.20 18.89 -8.76
N GLY A 51 2.35 19.38 -9.67
CA GLY A 51 1.73 18.60 -10.75
C GLY A 51 0.37 17.99 -10.40
N LYS A 52 -0.14 17.12 -11.27
CA LYS A 52 -1.50 16.54 -11.18
C LYS A 52 -1.75 15.73 -9.90
N LYS A 53 -0.69 15.22 -9.28
CA LYS A 53 -0.72 14.38 -8.07
C LYS A 53 -0.06 15.12 -6.90
N ALA A 54 -0.09 16.45 -6.90
CA ALA A 54 0.43 17.24 -5.79
C ALA A 54 -0.37 16.94 -4.52
N GLY A 55 0.32 16.94 -3.39
CA GLY A 55 -0.27 16.66 -2.08
C GLY A 55 0.44 15.55 -1.32
N THR A 56 -0.18 15.15 -0.20
CA THR A 56 0.34 14.09 0.68
C THR A 56 -0.46 12.81 0.48
N HIS A 57 0.24 11.73 0.16
CA HIS A 57 -0.34 10.41 -0.07
C HIS A 57 0.28 9.44 0.94
N THR A 58 -0.51 8.96 1.88
CA THR A 58 -0.09 7.93 2.83
C THR A 58 -0.75 6.61 2.45
N GLY A 59 0.04 5.55 2.38
CA GLY A 59 -0.49 4.25 1.99
C GLY A 59 0.58 3.21 1.72
N ARG A 60 0.13 1.99 1.39
CA ARG A 60 1.04 0.92 1.00
C ARG A 60 1.52 1.09 -0.43
N VAL A 61 2.80 0.82 -0.65
CA VAL A 61 3.44 1.01 -1.95
C VAL A 61 3.50 -0.29 -2.76
N ALA A 62 3.23 -0.19 -4.06
CA ALA A 62 3.61 -1.17 -5.06
C ALA A 62 4.75 -0.59 -5.91
N ILE A 63 5.93 -1.20 -5.79
CA ILE A 63 7.15 -0.69 -6.41
C ILE A 63 7.35 -1.20 -7.84
N ARG A 64 8.11 -0.46 -8.64
CA ARG A 64 8.58 -0.87 -9.96
C ARG A 64 10.08 -0.65 -10.05
N LYS A 65 10.76 -1.42 -10.91
CA LYS A 65 12.22 -1.30 -11.16
C LYS A 65 12.62 0.11 -11.58
N THR A 66 11.72 0.83 -12.25
CA THR A 66 11.95 2.20 -12.72
C THR A 66 12.02 3.23 -11.59
N GLY A 67 11.70 2.88 -10.34
CA GLY A 67 11.63 3.83 -9.23
C GLY A 67 10.36 4.68 -9.23
N SER A 68 9.37 4.32 -10.05
CA SER A 68 8.03 4.91 -10.07
C SER A 68 7.04 3.98 -9.40
N PHE A 69 6.38 4.47 -8.37
CA PHE A 69 5.62 3.69 -7.40
C PHE A 69 4.13 3.98 -7.47
N ASN A 70 3.32 2.98 -7.15
CA ASN A 70 1.87 3.14 -6.97
C ASN A 70 1.57 3.08 -5.48
N ILE A 71 0.84 4.06 -4.95
CA ILE A 71 0.48 4.15 -3.53
C ILE A 71 -1.01 3.87 -3.40
N GLN A 72 -1.36 2.87 -2.60
CA GLN A 72 -2.75 2.60 -2.25
C GLN A 72 -3.13 3.48 -1.06
N ALA A 73 -3.68 4.65 -1.34
CA ALA A 73 -4.24 5.55 -0.34
C ALA A 73 -5.71 5.21 -0.05
N GLU A 74 -6.26 5.81 1.01
CA GLU A 74 -7.65 5.58 1.43
C GLU A 74 -8.67 5.97 0.36
N TYR A 75 -8.42 7.08 -0.35
CA TYR A 75 -9.26 7.56 -1.46
C TYR A 75 -8.94 6.90 -2.81
N GLY A 76 -8.00 5.95 -2.86
CA GLY A 76 -7.70 5.17 -4.05
C GLY A 76 -6.22 5.06 -4.41
N ALA A 77 -5.96 4.39 -5.53
CA ALA A 77 -4.61 4.11 -5.99
C ALA A 77 -4.01 5.31 -6.75
N VAL A 78 -2.99 5.93 -6.17
CA VAL A 78 -2.22 7.01 -6.81
C VAL A 78 -1.02 6.40 -7.50
N GLN A 79 -1.02 6.42 -8.83
CA GLN A 79 -0.02 5.72 -9.62
C GLN A 79 1.16 6.63 -10.00
N GLY A 80 2.33 6.04 -10.20
CA GLY A 80 3.47 6.69 -10.83
C GLY A 80 4.13 7.82 -10.03
N ILE A 81 4.21 7.69 -8.70
CA ILE A 81 4.93 8.60 -7.81
C ILE A 81 6.41 8.25 -7.78
N SER A 82 7.31 9.24 -7.90
CA SER A 82 8.75 8.98 -7.80
C SER A 82 9.14 8.56 -6.38
N HIS A 83 10.02 7.56 -6.26
CA HIS A 83 10.57 7.12 -4.97
C HIS A 83 11.21 8.27 -4.15
N LYS A 84 11.71 9.32 -4.83
CA LYS A 84 12.33 10.49 -4.19
C LYS A 84 11.39 11.25 -3.27
N TYR A 85 10.08 11.19 -3.56
CA TYR A 85 9.05 11.84 -2.76
C TYR A 85 8.52 10.94 -1.65
N CYS A 86 8.90 9.67 -1.64
CA CYS A 86 8.41 8.68 -0.68
C CYS A 86 9.31 8.67 0.56
N THR A 87 8.68 8.80 1.71
CA THR A 87 9.31 8.58 3.02
C THR A 87 8.73 7.32 3.65
N PHE A 88 9.59 6.55 4.29
CA PHE A 88 9.22 5.27 4.86
C PHE A 88 8.56 5.46 6.23
N ILE A 89 7.43 4.78 6.47
CA ILE A 89 6.76 4.72 7.78
C ILE A 89 6.99 3.34 8.42
N GLN A 90 6.72 2.27 7.67
CA GLN A 90 6.75 0.91 8.19
C GLN A 90 7.17 -0.08 7.11
N ARG A 91 7.97 -1.09 7.50
CA ARG A 91 8.40 -2.16 6.60
C ARG A 91 7.25 -3.13 6.35
N SER A 92 7.25 -3.75 5.18
CA SER A 92 6.42 -4.91 4.85
C SER A 92 6.85 -6.14 5.69
N ASP A 93 6.39 -6.17 6.93
CA ASP A 93 6.52 -7.27 7.90
C ASP A 93 5.37 -8.27 7.81
N GLY A 94 4.41 -8.04 6.90
CA GLY A 94 3.24 -8.90 6.72
C GLY A 94 2.00 -8.45 7.49
N TYR A 95 2.08 -7.38 8.28
CA TYR A 95 0.97 -6.87 9.07
C TYR A 95 0.70 -5.39 8.77
N GLY A 96 -0.56 -4.99 8.87
CA GLY A 96 -1.00 -3.59 8.87
C GLY A 96 -1.37 -3.19 10.29
N TYR A 97 -0.89 -2.03 10.71
CA TYR A 97 -1.17 -1.46 12.02
C TYR A 97 -2.04 -0.22 11.86
N TYR A 98 -3.13 -0.16 12.61
CA TYR A 98 -4.12 0.91 12.55
C TYR A 98 -4.45 1.37 13.96
N VAL A 99 -4.32 2.67 14.23
CA VAL A 99 -4.71 3.24 15.51
C VAL A 99 -6.20 3.58 15.44
N THR A 100 -7.01 2.88 16.22
CA THR A 100 -8.42 3.19 16.39
C THR A 100 -8.57 4.10 17.60
N LEU A 101 -8.87 5.37 17.33
CA LEU A 101 -9.27 6.32 18.35
C LEU A 101 -10.71 5.97 18.76
N PHE A 102 -11.01 5.98 20.06
CA PHE A 102 -12.39 5.83 20.52
C PHE A 102 -13.21 7.02 20.02
N SER A 103 -14.07 6.83 19.03
CA SER A 103 -15.23 7.69 18.86
C SER A 103 -16.25 7.23 19.89
N ASN A 104 -16.59 8.10 20.84
CA ASN A 104 -17.79 7.87 21.64
C ASN A 104 -18.94 7.79 20.63
N LEU A 105 -19.53 6.60 20.48
CA LEU A 105 -20.80 6.42 19.78
C LEU A 105 -21.87 7.08 20.65
N THR A 106 -21.94 8.41 20.61
CA THR A 106 -23.16 9.13 20.95
C THR A 106 -24.17 8.72 19.89
N GLY A 107 -25.24 8.05 20.34
CA GLY A 107 -26.09 7.23 19.49
C GLY A 107 -26.69 7.96 18.28
N GLU A 108 -26.68 7.28 17.15
CA GLU A 108 -27.72 7.42 16.14
C GLU A 108 -28.41 6.06 16.01
N ALA A 109 -29.57 5.98 16.67
CA ALA A 109 -30.57 5.00 16.33
C ALA A 109 -31.04 5.26 14.89
N GLY A 110 -31.09 4.20 14.10
CA GLY A 110 -31.89 4.16 12.87
C GLY A 110 -31.21 4.64 11.60
N ARG A 111 -30.74 3.67 10.81
CA ARG A 111 -30.95 3.66 9.35
C ARG A 111 -30.97 2.20 8.88
N ALA A 112 -32.17 1.63 8.91
CA ALA A 112 -32.51 0.54 8.02
C ALA A 112 -32.44 1.06 6.58
N VAL A 113 -31.81 0.30 5.69
CA VAL A 113 -31.95 0.49 4.24
C VAL A 113 -32.29 -0.86 3.64
N ALA A 114 -33.33 -0.82 2.81
CA ALA A 114 -34.06 -1.92 2.17
C ALA A 114 -33.22 -2.79 1.24
#